data_AF-A0A957UJF7-F1
#
_entry.id   AF-A0A957UJF7-F1
#
_cell.length_a   1.000
_cell.length_b   1.000
_cell.length_c   1.000
_cell.angle_alpha   90.00
_cell.angle_beta   90.00
_cell.angle_gamma   90.00
#
_symmetry.space_group_name_H-M   'P 1'
#
loop_
_entity.id
_entity.type
_entity.pdbx_description
1 polymer ?
#
loop_
_entity_poly.entity_id
_entity_poly.type
_entity_poly.pdbx_seq_one_letter_code
_entity_poly.pdbx_strand_id
1 'polypeptide(L)'
;EALGLTVPGGAAIPAADARRKRLAHLAGNRIVEMVREDLRLSKILTREAFENAIMVNAAVGGSTNLIVHLLAIAGRVGVPLEMEDFERLGSHLPLLVNLMPSGEFLMEDFYYAGGLPVVIQELKDHLHMDALTASGKSHAENTANTKCYNRDVIASFDQPLIPEAGIAVLRGNLCEDGAIIKPSAASPELMQHRGPAVVFEDIEDYHARIDDPNLEVDEDSVLVLKNVGPKGYPGMPEVGNMGLPKKLLEKGVRDMVRISDGRMSGTAYGTVV
;
A
#
# COMPACT_ATOMS: atom_id res chain seq x y z
N GLU A 1 -6.56 -6.91 9.39
CA GLU A 1 -7.95 -6.46 9.60
C GLU A 1 -8.81 -6.57 8.35
N ALA A 2 -8.44 -5.99 7.20
CA ALA A 2 -9.21 -6.15 5.96
C ALA A 2 -9.37 -7.62 5.49
N LEU A 3 -8.35 -8.46 5.66
CA LEU A 3 -8.43 -9.92 5.47
C LEU A 3 -9.29 -10.65 6.52
N GLY A 4 -9.88 -9.95 7.48
CA GLY A 4 -10.61 -10.54 8.60
C GLY A 4 -9.76 -11.20 9.69
N LEU A 5 -8.43 -11.23 9.60
CA LEU A 5 -7.57 -12.01 10.53
C LEU A 5 -7.36 -11.42 11.94
N THR A 6 -7.87 -10.23 12.21
CA THR A 6 -7.64 -9.54 13.49
C THR A 6 -8.96 -9.24 14.16
N VAL A 7 -8.96 -9.14 15.49
CA VAL A 7 -10.09 -8.52 16.21
C VAL A 7 -10.31 -7.10 15.64
N PRO A 8 -11.56 -6.69 15.33
CA PRO A 8 -11.85 -5.41 14.70
C PRO A 8 -11.29 -4.20 15.47
N GLY A 9 -10.91 -3.17 14.72
CA GLY A 9 -10.26 -1.96 15.23
C GLY A 9 -8.77 -2.12 15.56
N GLY A 10 -8.22 -3.33 15.38
CA GLY A 10 -6.87 -3.67 15.79
C GLY A 10 -5.74 -3.04 14.95
N ALA A 11 -6.01 -2.60 13.73
CA ALA A 11 -4.96 -2.08 12.84
C ALA A 11 -4.38 -0.74 13.30
N ALA A 12 -5.23 0.15 13.83
CA ALA A 12 -4.84 1.55 14.06
C ALA A 12 -4.43 1.90 15.49
N ILE A 13 -4.79 1.09 16.50
CA ILE A 13 -4.54 1.41 17.93
C ILE A 13 -3.03 1.69 18.17
N PRO A 14 -2.63 2.88 18.66
CA PRO A 14 -1.23 3.16 18.99
C PRO A 14 -0.66 2.15 19.97
N ALA A 15 0.62 1.82 19.84
CA ALA A 15 1.26 0.79 20.65
C ALA A 15 1.21 1.10 22.16
N ALA A 16 1.35 2.38 22.52
CA ALA A 16 1.34 2.85 23.90
C ALA A 16 -0.07 2.98 24.50
N ASP A 17 -1.13 2.88 23.69
CA ASP A 17 -2.51 3.04 24.16
C ASP A 17 -2.96 1.82 25.01
N ALA A 18 -3.63 2.08 26.14
CA ALA A 18 -4.14 1.02 27.02
C ALA A 18 -5.09 0.04 26.28
N ARG A 19 -5.79 0.51 25.24
CA ARG A 19 -6.67 -0.29 24.39
C ARG A 19 -5.91 -1.33 23.58
N ARG A 20 -4.62 -1.16 23.31
CA ARG A 20 -3.78 -2.18 22.67
C ARG A 20 -3.63 -3.43 23.55
N LYS A 21 -3.42 -3.24 24.86
CA LYS A 21 -3.38 -4.34 25.84
C LYS A 21 -4.75 -5.00 26.01
N ARG A 22 -5.82 -4.21 26.01
CA ARG A 22 -7.20 -4.74 26.02
C ARG A 22 -7.48 -5.60 24.79
N LEU A 23 -7.09 -5.15 23.60
CA LEU A 23 -7.23 -5.91 22.35
C LEU A 23 -6.46 -7.23 22.43
N ALA A 24 -5.23 -7.22 22.96
CA ALA A 24 -4.45 -8.44 23.15
C ALA A 24 -5.15 -9.45 24.08
N HIS A 25 -5.75 -8.97 25.17
CA HIS A 25 -6.54 -9.83 26.07
C HIS A 25 -7.77 -10.41 25.36
N LEU A 26 -8.51 -9.59 24.59
CA LEU A 26 -9.67 -10.04 23.81
C LEU A 26 -9.28 -11.07 22.73
N ALA A 27 -8.14 -10.88 22.06
CA ALA A 27 -7.61 -11.84 21.11
C ALA A 27 -7.28 -13.19 21.77
N GLY A 28 -6.75 -13.17 23.00
CA GLY A 28 -6.52 -14.37 23.81
C GLY A 28 -7.81 -15.13 24.15
N ASN A 29 -8.89 -14.42 24.47
CA ASN A 29 -10.19 -15.05 24.67
C ASN A 29 -10.74 -15.61 23.35
N ARG A 30 -10.67 -14.80 22.28
CA ARG A 30 -11.24 -15.16 20.98
C ARG A 30 -10.57 -16.39 20.37
N ILE A 31 -9.25 -16.54 20.48
CA ILE A 31 -8.58 -17.70 19.88
C ILE A 31 -9.02 -19.03 20.51
N VAL A 32 -9.39 -19.04 21.80
CA VAL A 32 -9.93 -20.25 22.46
C VAL A 32 -11.30 -20.62 21.88
N GLU A 33 -12.15 -19.63 21.60
CA GLU A 33 -13.45 -19.84 20.96
C GLU A 33 -13.29 -20.35 19.52
N MET A 34 -12.37 -19.75 18.74
CA MET A 34 -12.07 -20.17 17.38
C MET A 34 -11.66 -21.65 17.30
N VAL A 35 -10.92 -22.15 18.29
CA VAL A 35 -10.56 -23.58 18.38
C VAL A 35 -11.81 -24.46 18.55
N ARG A 36 -12.78 -24.03 19.38
CA ARG A 36 -14.03 -24.78 19.60
C ARG A 36 -14.95 -24.75 18.39
N GLU A 37 -14.95 -23.64 17.65
CA GLU A 37 -15.73 -23.45 16.42
C GLU A 37 -15.07 -24.08 15.18
N ASP A 38 -13.84 -24.60 15.32
CA ASP A 38 -12.99 -25.01 14.20
C ASP A 38 -12.84 -23.87 13.15
N LEU A 39 -12.74 -22.62 13.59
CA LEU A 39 -12.62 -21.46 12.71
C LEU A 39 -11.17 -21.33 12.19
N ARG A 40 -10.91 -22.00 11.06
CA ARG A 40 -9.59 -22.05 10.42
C ARG A 40 -9.34 -20.86 9.51
N LEU A 41 -8.06 -20.56 9.24
CA LEU A 41 -7.66 -19.55 8.26
C LEU A 41 -8.31 -19.76 6.89
N SER A 42 -8.44 -21.01 6.42
CA SER A 42 -9.08 -21.31 5.13
C SER A 42 -10.58 -20.99 5.06
N LYS A 43 -11.24 -20.78 6.20
CA LYS A 43 -12.64 -20.31 6.26
C LYS A 43 -12.75 -18.78 6.20
N ILE A 44 -11.65 -18.06 6.47
CA ILE A 44 -11.58 -16.59 6.53
C ILE A 44 -10.89 -16.03 5.28
N LEU A 45 -9.74 -16.61 4.91
CA LEU A 45 -8.92 -16.22 3.76
C LEU A 45 -9.49 -16.79 2.46
N THR A 46 -10.69 -16.34 2.10
CA THR A 46 -11.33 -16.63 0.83
C THR A 46 -10.94 -15.60 -0.22
N ARG A 47 -11.28 -15.85 -1.49
CA ARG A 47 -11.05 -14.91 -2.59
C ARG A 47 -11.59 -13.51 -2.25
N GLU A 48 -12.81 -13.44 -1.74
CA GLU A 48 -13.50 -12.21 -1.33
C GLU A 48 -12.73 -11.44 -0.25
N ALA A 49 -12.12 -12.13 0.71
CA ALA A 49 -11.29 -11.48 1.73
C ALA A 49 -10.02 -10.84 1.13
N PHE A 50 -9.39 -11.49 0.15
CA PHE A 50 -8.26 -10.94 -0.59
C PHE A 50 -8.67 -9.73 -1.43
N GLU A 51 -9.80 -9.80 -2.14
CA GLU A 51 -10.34 -8.67 -2.91
C GLU A 51 -10.65 -7.48 -1.99
N ASN A 52 -11.25 -7.72 -0.82
CA ASN A 52 -11.44 -6.69 0.20
C ASN A 52 -10.12 -6.05 0.63
N ALA A 53 -9.06 -6.85 0.84
CA ALA A 53 -7.76 -6.33 1.22
C ALA A 53 -7.13 -5.44 0.14
N ILE A 54 -7.31 -5.78 -1.14
CA ILE A 54 -6.85 -4.96 -2.29
C ILE A 54 -7.58 -3.61 -2.29
N MET A 55 -8.92 -3.63 -2.22
CA MET A 55 -9.74 -2.42 -2.27
C MET A 55 -9.50 -1.51 -1.07
N VAL A 56 -9.39 -2.09 0.12
CA VAL A 56 -9.04 -1.33 1.33
C VAL A 56 -7.63 -0.74 1.23
N ASN A 57 -6.67 -1.44 0.63
CA ASN A 57 -5.32 -0.91 0.44
C ASN A 57 -5.29 0.35 -0.43
N ALA A 58 -6.08 0.38 -1.51
CA ALA A 58 -6.24 1.57 -2.33
C ALA A 58 -6.80 2.75 -1.51
N ALA A 59 -7.86 2.51 -0.75
CA ALA A 59 -8.49 3.54 0.07
C ALA A 59 -7.63 4.12 1.19
N VAL A 60 -6.69 3.34 1.73
CA VAL A 60 -5.75 3.82 2.74
C VAL A 60 -4.43 4.33 2.16
N GLY A 61 -4.22 4.28 0.84
CA GLY A 61 -2.95 4.65 0.22
C GLY A 61 -1.79 3.77 0.67
N GLY A 62 -2.05 2.47 0.85
CA GLY A 62 -1.14 1.54 1.49
C GLY A 62 0.11 1.22 0.66
N SER A 63 1.06 0.53 1.30
CA SER A 63 2.36 0.22 0.71
C SER A 63 2.24 -0.71 -0.51
N THR A 64 3.08 -0.46 -1.52
CA THR A 64 3.28 -1.35 -2.67
C THR A 64 3.75 -2.75 -2.27
N ASN A 65 4.45 -2.87 -1.13
CA ASN A 65 4.86 -4.16 -0.58
C ASN A 65 3.68 -5.10 -0.27
N LEU A 66 2.46 -4.56 -0.07
CA LEU A 66 1.28 -5.40 0.14
C LEU A 66 1.08 -6.36 -1.02
N ILE A 67 1.36 -5.96 -2.27
CA ILE A 67 1.17 -6.82 -3.44
C ILE A 67 1.98 -8.11 -3.30
N VAL A 68 3.28 -7.98 -3.02
CA VAL A 68 4.18 -9.13 -2.83
C VAL A 68 3.71 -10.00 -1.66
N HIS A 69 3.31 -9.39 -0.54
CA HIS A 69 2.86 -10.13 0.64
C HIS A 69 1.53 -10.85 0.40
N LEU A 70 0.58 -10.19 -0.25
CA LEU A 70 -0.76 -10.71 -0.44
C LEU A 70 -0.77 -11.86 -1.45
N LEU A 71 -0.01 -11.74 -2.56
CA LEU A 71 0.21 -12.83 -3.51
C LEU A 71 0.89 -14.03 -2.85
N ALA A 72 1.91 -13.79 -2.00
CA ALA A 72 2.58 -14.86 -1.27
C ALA A 72 1.64 -15.59 -0.29
N ILE A 73 0.81 -14.86 0.45
CA ILE A 73 -0.17 -15.45 1.38
C ILE A 73 -1.23 -16.23 0.60
N ALA A 74 -1.78 -15.66 -0.48
CA ALA A 74 -2.76 -16.33 -1.34
C ALA A 74 -2.22 -17.66 -1.90
N GLY A 75 -0.97 -17.66 -2.38
CA GLY A 75 -0.31 -18.87 -2.88
C GLY A 75 -0.09 -19.96 -1.82
N ARG A 76 0.02 -19.61 -0.53
CA ARG A 76 0.10 -20.60 0.57
C ARG A 76 -1.25 -21.18 0.97
N VAL A 77 -2.30 -20.37 0.89
CA VAL A 77 -3.67 -20.79 1.23
C VAL A 77 -4.33 -21.52 0.06
N GLY A 78 -3.81 -21.33 -1.16
CA GLY A 78 -4.36 -21.91 -2.39
C GLY A 78 -5.49 -21.07 -3.01
N VAL A 79 -5.53 -19.77 -2.71
CA VAL A 79 -6.46 -18.84 -3.35
C VAL A 79 -5.83 -18.32 -4.63
N PRO A 80 -6.51 -18.42 -5.80
CA PRO A 80 -6.03 -17.78 -7.00
C PRO A 80 -6.06 -16.26 -6.80
N LEU A 81 -4.92 -15.61 -6.97
CA LEU A 81 -4.77 -14.17 -6.90
C LEU A 81 -3.59 -13.78 -7.81
N GLU A 82 -3.82 -12.83 -8.70
CA GLU A 82 -2.85 -12.40 -9.70
C GLU A 82 -2.55 -10.90 -9.55
N MET A 83 -1.48 -10.41 -10.17
CA MET A 83 -1.12 -8.98 -10.08
C MET A 83 -2.20 -8.10 -10.72
N GLU A 84 -2.85 -8.61 -11.77
CA GLU A 84 -3.96 -8.01 -12.50
C GLU A 84 -5.19 -7.77 -11.64
N ASP A 85 -5.36 -8.54 -10.55
CA ASP A 85 -6.44 -8.29 -9.61
C ASP A 85 -6.30 -6.94 -8.91
N PHE A 86 -5.07 -6.44 -8.70
CA PHE A 86 -4.83 -5.12 -8.11
C PHE A 86 -5.22 -4.00 -9.05
N GLU A 87 -4.95 -4.16 -10.34
CA GLU A 87 -5.41 -3.23 -11.37
C GLU A 87 -6.94 -3.25 -11.42
N ARG A 88 -7.54 -4.42 -11.67
CA ARG A 88 -8.99 -4.57 -11.88
C ARG A 88 -9.84 -4.10 -10.70
N LEU A 89 -9.38 -4.34 -9.47
CA LEU A 89 -10.17 -4.05 -8.26
C LEU A 89 -9.78 -2.74 -7.58
N GLY A 90 -8.51 -2.33 -7.71
CA GLY A 90 -7.92 -1.31 -6.85
C GLY A 90 -7.58 -0.01 -7.57
N SER A 91 -7.14 -0.02 -8.82
CA SER A 91 -6.46 1.13 -9.44
C SER A 91 -7.34 2.39 -9.48
N HIS A 92 -8.64 2.23 -9.74
CA HIS A 92 -9.60 3.32 -9.81
C HIS A 92 -10.32 3.64 -8.50
N LEU A 93 -9.90 3.04 -7.37
CA LEU A 93 -10.48 3.38 -6.08
C LEU A 93 -9.84 4.66 -5.50
N PRO A 94 -10.63 5.46 -4.77
CA PRO A 94 -10.16 6.73 -4.22
C PRO A 94 -9.26 6.54 -3.01
N LEU A 95 -8.39 7.52 -2.73
CA LEU A 95 -7.72 7.68 -1.45
C LEU A 95 -8.66 8.37 -0.46
N LEU A 96 -8.94 7.71 0.66
CA LEU A 96 -9.81 8.22 1.73
C LEU A 96 -9.04 8.67 2.97
N VAL A 97 -7.83 8.15 3.18
CA VAL A 97 -7.08 8.36 4.43
C VAL A 97 -5.97 9.38 4.22
N ASN A 98 -6.04 10.49 4.97
CA ASN A 98 -5.11 11.62 4.87
C ASN A 98 -3.87 11.40 5.74
N LEU A 99 -3.05 10.41 5.38
CA LEU A 99 -1.83 10.09 6.11
C LEU A 99 -0.59 10.25 5.26
N MET A 100 0.51 10.69 5.88
CA MET A 100 1.83 10.62 5.25
C MET A 100 2.12 9.17 4.80
N PRO A 101 2.72 8.97 3.59
CA PRO A 101 3.33 9.98 2.73
C PRO A 101 2.38 10.64 1.71
N SER A 102 1.12 10.20 1.60
CA SER A 102 0.15 10.70 0.62
C SER A 102 -0.66 11.91 1.13
N GLY A 103 -0.52 12.25 2.40
CA GLY A 103 -1.29 13.26 3.11
C GLY A 103 -0.51 13.88 4.28
N GLU A 104 -1.23 14.44 5.25
CA GLU A 104 -0.66 15.33 6.28
C GLU A 104 -0.58 14.71 7.69
N PHE A 105 -1.51 13.82 8.05
CA PHE A 105 -1.62 13.31 9.42
C PHE A 105 -0.80 12.02 9.65
N LEU A 106 -0.84 11.50 10.89
CA LEU A 106 -0.17 10.27 11.30
C LEU A 106 -1.15 9.21 11.83
N MET A 107 -0.65 7.99 12.06
CA MET A 107 -1.47 6.84 12.48
C MET A 107 -2.27 7.07 13.77
N GLU A 108 -1.81 7.95 14.66
CA GLU A 108 -2.54 8.31 15.87
C GLU A 108 -3.84 9.07 15.54
N ASP A 109 -3.77 10.05 14.62
CA ASP A 109 -4.93 10.79 14.13
C ASP A 109 -5.92 9.84 13.44
N PHE A 110 -5.41 8.91 12.61
CA PHE A 110 -6.26 7.92 11.94
C PHE A 110 -7.02 7.05 12.93
N TYR A 111 -6.36 6.61 14.00
CA TYR A 111 -7.02 5.88 15.06
C TYR A 111 -8.11 6.70 15.76
N TYR A 112 -7.80 7.94 16.16
CA TYR A 112 -8.77 8.80 16.84
C TYR A 112 -9.93 9.23 15.93
N ALA A 113 -9.72 9.31 14.62
CA ALA A 113 -10.76 9.53 13.63
C ALA A 113 -11.72 8.34 13.48
N GLY A 114 -11.38 7.16 14.00
CA GLY A 114 -12.19 5.93 13.99
C GLY A 114 -11.51 4.74 13.32
N GLY A 115 -10.37 4.95 12.67
CA GLY A 115 -9.51 3.91 12.11
C GLY A 115 -10.12 3.15 10.93
N LEU A 116 -9.55 1.97 10.66
CA LEU A 116 -9.92 1.14 9.51
C LEU A 116 -11.40 0.74 9.43
N PRO A 117 -12.13 0.51 10.54
CA PRO A 117 -13.57 0.25 10.47
C PRO A 117 -14.36 1.35 9.75
N VAL A 118 -13.92 2.62 9.80
CA VAL A 118 -14.57 3.73 9.10
C VAL A 118 -14.35 3.58 7.60
N VAL A 119 -13.11 3.30 7.19
CA VAL A 119 -12.75 3.10 5.78
C VAL A 119 -13.53 1.93 5.18
N ILE A 120 -13.65 0.82 5.90
CA ILE A 120 -14.46 -0.34 5.46
C ILE A 120 -15.93 0.06 5.24
N GLN A 121 -16.49 0.92 6.10
CA GLN A 121 -17.86 1.39 5.94
C GLN A 121 -18.04 2.37 4.77
N GLU A 122 -17.06 3.24 4.52
CA GLU A 122 -17.08 4.12 3.33
C GLU A 122 -17.01 3.30 2.03
N LEU A 123 -16.37 2.13 2.05
CA LEU A 123 -16.29 1.23 0.89
C LEU A 123 -17.38 0.15 0.85
N LYS A 124 -18.38 0.17 1.73
CA LYS A 124 -19.32 -0.96 1.91
C LYS A 124 -19.99 -1.46 0.62
N ASP A 125 -20.23 -0.56 -0.34
CA ASP A 125 -20.91 -0.87 -1.61
C ASP A 125 -19.94 -1.48 -2.65
N HIS A 126 -18.64 -1.48 -2.35
CA HIS A 126 -17.57 -2.07 -3.16
C HIS A 126 -16.99 -3.33 -2.51
N LEU A 127 -17.14 -3.50 -1.20
CA LEU A 127 -16.58 -4.63 -0.45
C LEU A 127 -17.55 -5.82 -0.36
N HIS A 128 -16.97 -7.01 -0.23
CA HIS A 128 -17.68 -8.23 0.17
C HIS A 128 -17.98 -8.18 1.68
N MET A 129 -19.04 -7.45 2.05
CA MET A 129 -19.35 -7.14 3.45
C MET A 129 -19.79 -8.34 4.30
N ASP A 130 -20.22 -9.43 3.66
CA ASP A 130 -20.56 -10.70 4.32
C ASP A 130 -19.33 -11.60 4.57
N ALA A 131 -18.14 -11.21 4.11
CA ALA A 131 -16.93 -12.01 4.32
C ALA A 131 -16.64 -12.21 5.82
N LEU A 132 -16.40 -13.47 6.19
CA LEU A 132 -16.22 -13.92 7.57
C LEU A 132 -14.88 -13.42 8.12
N THR A 133 -14.85 -13.10 9.42
CA THR A 133 -13.64 -12.66 10.12
C THR A 133 -13.30 -13.54 11.31
N ALA A 134 -12.11 -13.36 11.88
CA ALA A 134 -11.64 -14.01 13.09
C ALA A 134 -12.51 -13.69 14.32
N SER A 135 -13.34 -12.64 14.29
CA SER A 135 -14.32 -12.39 15.36
C SER A 135 -15.52 -13.34 15.31
N GLY A 136 -15.64 -14.17 14.26
CA GLY A 136 -16.81 -15.02 14.01
C GLY A 136 -17.98 -14.28 13.33
N LYS A 137 -17.81 -12.99 13.04
CA LYS A 137 -18.80 -12.10 12.41
C LYS A 137 -18.34 -11.63 11.04
N SER A 138 -19.25 -11.09 10.24
CA SER A 138 -18.92 -10.47 8.96
C SER A 138 -18.30 -9.08 9.11
N HIS A 139 -17.75 -8.53 8.02
CA HIS A 139 -17.31 -7.12 8.00
C HIS A 139 -18.48 -6.16 8.28
N ALA A 140 -19.68 -6.43 7.77
CA ALA A 140 -20.88 -5.64 8.05
C ALA A 140 -21.17 -5.56 9.55
N GLU A 141 -21.25 -6.71 10.21
CA GLU A 141 -21.55 -6.78 11.64
C GLU A 141 -20.47 -6.11 12.50
N ASN A 142 -19.21 -6.31 12.15
CA ASN A 142 -18.08 -5.72 12.89
C ASN A 142 -18.01 -4.21 12.78
N THR A 143 -18.59 -3.61 11.73
CA THR A 143 -18.46 -2.19 11.43
C THR A 143 -19.78 -1.41 11.48
N ALA A 144 -20.90 -2.07 11.76
CA ALA A 144 -22.25 -1.48 11.76
C ALA A 144 -22.42 -0.23 12.65
N ASN A 145 -21.68 -0.14 13.76
CA ASN A 145 -21.76 0.97 14.71
C ASN A 145 -20.55 1.91 14.66
N THR A 146 -19.75 1.82 13.59
CA THR A 146 -18.58 2.68 13.43
C THR A 146 -19.01 4.12 13.16
N LYS A 147 -18.26 5.07 13.74
CA LYS A 147 -18.44 6.50 13.51
C LYS A 147 -17.12 7.13 13.09
N CYS A 148 -17.16 7.98 12.07
CA CYS A 148 -16.05 8.87 11.74
C CYS A 148 -16.07 10.07 12.69
N TYR A 149 -14.97 10.31 13.40
CA TYR A 149 -14.83 11.42 14.35
C TYR A 149 -14.10 12.63 13.75
N ASN A 150 -13.33 12.43 12.67
CA ASN A 150 -12.63 13.51 11.99
C ASN A 150 -12.57 13.25 10.47
N ARG A 151 -13.26 14.08 9.69
CA ARG A 151 -13.32 13.98 8.22
C ARG A 151 -12.10 14.55 7.50
N ASP A 152 -11.30 15.37 8.18
CA ASP A 152 -10.02 15.85 7.63
C ASP A 152 -8.98 14.72 7.56
N VAL A 153 -9.16 13.68 8.39
CA VAL A 153 -8.31 12.49 8.47
C VAL A 153 -8.85 11.33 7.65
N ILE A 154 -10.17 11.10 7.69
CA ILE A 154 -10.86 10.05 6.91
C ILE A 154 -11.97 10.70 6.07
N ALA A 155 -11.65 10.96 4.81
CA ALA A 155 -12.57 11.47 3.82
C ALA A 155 -13.71 10.47 3.54
N SER A 156 -14.84 10.97 3.03
CA SER A 156 -15.93 10.12 2.57
C SER A 156 -15.68 9.63 1.14
N PHE A 157 -16.30 8.52 0.77
CA PHE A 157 -16.20 8.00 -0.61
C PHE A 157 -16.61 9.03 -1.68
N ASP A 158 -17.67 9.81 -1.43
CA ASP A 158 -18.19 10.82 -2.35
C ASP A 158 -17.32 12.11 -2.44
N GLN A 159 -16.44 12.31 -1.47
CA GLN A 159 -15.54 13.48 -1.40
C GLN A 159 -14.14 13.02 -1.00
N PRO A 160 -13.48 12.21 -1.84
CA PRO A 160 -12.19 11.61 -1.52
C PRO A 160 -11.06 12.63 -1.63
N LEU A 161 -9.89 12.29 -1.08
CA LEU A 161 -8.69 13.12 -1.20
C LEU A 161 -8.13 13.10 -2.63
N ILE A 162 -8.10 11.90 -3.21
CA ILE A 162 -7.68 11.65 -4.60
C ILE A 162 -8.70 10.66 -5.18
N PRO A 163 -9.40 10.97 -6.29
CA PRO A 163 -10.44 10.10 -6.85
C PRO A 163 -9.92 8.74 -7.36
N GLU A 164 -8.70 8.70 -7.91
CA GLU A 164 -8.07 7.49 -8.44
C GLU A 164 -6.65 7.40 -7.88
N ALA A 165 -6.46 6.55 -6.88
CA ALA A 165 -5.23 6.54 -6.08
C ALA A 165 -4.68 5.13 -5.80
N GLY A 166 -5.42 4.08 -6.20
CA GLY A 166 -4.98 2.71 -6.03
C GLY A 166 -3.70 2.42 -6.80
N ILE A 167 -2.97 1.39 -6.35
CA ILE A 167 -1.75 0.95 -7.04
C ILE A 167 -2.13 0.52 -8.46
N ALA A 168 -1.40 1.05 -9.44
CA ALA A 168 -1.57 0.70 -10.84
C ALA A 168 -0.52 -0.32 -11.28
N VAL A 169 -0.90 -1.20 -12.19
CA VAL A 169 -0.01 -2.20 -12.80
C VAL A 169 0.37 -1.71 -14.21
N LEU A 170 1.67 -1.48 -14.40
CA LEU A 170 2.24 -1.05 -15.68
C LEU A 170 2.70 -2.24 -16.50
N ARG A 171 2.47 -2.20 -17.82
CA ARG A 171 2.94 -3.20 -18.77
C ARG A 171 3.60 -2.55 -19.98
N GLY A 172 4.57 -3.24 -20.56
CA GLY A 172 5.26 -2.82 -21.78
C GLY A 172 6.45 -3.71 -22.06
N ASN A 173 7.19 -3.40 -23.11
CA ASN A 173 8.41 -4.12 -23.49
C ASN A 173 9.53 -4.05 -22.43
N LEU A 174 9.45 -3.11 -21.49
CA LEU A 174 10.39 -3.01 -20.36
C LEU A 174 9.99 -3.87 -19.16
N CYS A 175 8.70 -4.16 -19.00
CA CYS A 175 8.13 -4.91 -17.88
C CYS A 175 7.03 -5.85 -18.38
N GLU A 176 7.41 -6.87 -19.15
CA GLU A 176 6.48 -7.81 -19.78
C GLU A 176 5.59 -8.53 -18.75
N ASP A 177 6.17 -8.89 -17.60
CA ASP A 177 5.48 -9.55 -16.48
C ASP A 177 4.76 -8.56 -15.54
N GLY A 178 4.95 -7.27 -15.73
CA GLY A 178 4.32 -6.19 -14.96
C GLY A 178 5.28 -5.46 -14.01
N ALA A 179 4.99 -4.18 -13.78
CA ALA A 179 5.58 -3.34 -12.75
C ALA A 179 4.49 -2.57 -12.02
N ILE A 180 4.79 -1.93 -10.89
CA ILE A 180 3.77 -1.26 -10.06
C ILE A 180 4.16 0.18 -9.76
N ILE A 181 3.19 1.07 -9.74
CA ILE A 181 3.36 2.46 -9.30
C ILE A 181 2.27 2.80 -8.29
N LYS A 182 2.57 3.67 -7.32
CA LYS A 182 1.59 4.17 -6.33
C LYS A 182 1.18 5.61 -6.70
N PRO A 183 0.08 5.82 -7.45
CA PRO A 183 -0.34 7.15 -7.92
C PRO A 183 -0.60 8.12 -6.77
N SER A 184 -1.08 7.63 -5.62
CA SER A 184 -1.39 8.45 -4.44
C SER A 184 -0.20 9.25 -3.89
N ALA A 185 1.04 8.88 -4.24
CA ALA A 185 2.24 9.58 -3.80
C ALA A 185 3.11 10.07 -4.98
N ALA A 186 2.62 9.95 -6.21
CA ALA A 186 3.32 10.41 -7.40
C ALA A 186 2.93 11.86 -7.74
N SER A 187 3.83 12.57 -8.43
CA SER A 187 3.55 13.89 -8.98
C SER A 187 2.61 13.78 -10.18
N PRO A 188 1.43 14.44 -10.19
CA PRO A 188 0.48 14.37 -11.31
C PRO A 188 1.10 14.72 -12.67
N GLU A 189 2.00 15.69 -12.71
CA GLU A 189 2.71 16.14 -13.90
C GLU A 189 3.68 15.10 -14.48
N LEU A 190 4.10 14.09 -13.69
CA LEU A 190 5.01 13.02 -14.12
C LEU A 190 4.29 11.70 -14.48
N MET A 191 2.97 11.62 -14.28
CA MET A 191 2.19 10.42 -14.59
C MET A 191 2.13 10.10 -16.09
N GLN A 192 2.46 11.08 -16.94
CA GLN A 192 2.70 10.89 -18.37
C GLN A 192 4.03 11.57 -18.73
N HIS A 193 5.09 10.78 -18.77
CA HIS A 193 6.45 11.30 -18.93
C HIS A 193 7.26 10.52 -19.96
N ARG A 194 8.17 11.21 -20.64
CA ARG A 194 9.15 10.58 -21.54
C ARG A 194 10.46 11.33 -21.46
N GLY A 195 11.54 10.60 -21.17
CA GLY A 195 12.88 11.16 -21.06
C GLY A 195 13.98 10.17 -21.40
N PRO A 196 15.24 10.66 -21.49
CA PRO A 196 16.40 9.80 -21.61
C PRO A 196 16.59 8.96 -20.33
N ALA A 197 17.00 7.70 -20.49
CA ALA A 197 17.28 6.82 -19.36
C ALA A 197 18.70 7.05 -18.82
N VAL A 198 18.81 7.37 -17.53
CA VAL A 198 20.08 7.42 -16.80
C VAL A 198 20.18 6.14 -15.99
N VAL A 199 21.01 5.21 -16.47
CA VAL A 199 21.08 3.84 -15.98
C VAL A 199 22.19 3.68 -14.95
N PHE A 200 21.86 3.03 -13.84
CA PHE A 200 22.76 2.53 -12.81
C PHE A 200 22.73 1.00 -12.82
N GLU A 201 23.90 0.37 -12.90
CA GLU A 201 23.99 -1.10 -13.04
C GLU A 201 23.67 -1.83 -11.74
N ASP A 202 24.02 -1.27 -10.59
CA ASP A 202 23.75 -1.79 -9.26
C ASP A 202 23.71 -0.66 -8.22
N ILE A 203 23.52 -0.99 -6.94
CA ILE A 203 23.41 0.00 -5.87
C ILE A 203 24.73 0.74 -5.64
N GLU A 204 25.87 0.08 -5.84
CA GLU A 204 27.19 0.67 -5.71
C GLU A 204 27.45 1.70 -6.82
N ASP A 205 27.08 1.39 -8.07
CA ASP A 205 27.17 2.29 -9.22
C ASP A 205 26.26 3.53 -9.04
N TYR A 206 25.06 3.34 -8.51
CA TYR A 206 24.17 4.44 -8.12
C TYR A 206 24.84 5.39 -7.11
N HIS A 207 25.35 4.85 -6.00
CA HIS A 207 25.99 5.66 -4.97
C HIS A 207 27.27 6.35 -5.47
N ALA A 208 28.00 5.74 -6.39
CA ALA A 208 29.22 6.31 -6.96
C ALA A 208 28.93 7.50 -7.89
N ARG A 209 27.80 7.49 -8.61
CA ARG A 209 27.53 8.41 -9.72
C ARG A 209 26.46 9.46 -9.47
N ILE A 210 25.47 9.21 -8.61
CA ILE A 210 24.27 10.06 -8.50
C ILE A 210 24.58 11.54 -8.19
N ASP A 211 25.64 11.77 -7.40
CA ASP A 211 26.09 13.11 -7.01
C ASP A 211 27.33 13.59 -7.79
N ASP A 212 27.77 12.87 -8.84
CA ASP A 212 28.82 13.36 -9.74
C ASP A 212 28.31 14.61 -10.48
N PRO A 213 28.96 15.78 -10.35
CA PRO A 213 28.56 16.98 -11.07
C PRO A 213 28.51 16.76 -12.59
N ASN A 214 29.34 15.87 -13.13
CA ASN A 214 29.45 15.55 -14.55
C ASN A 214 28.44 14.50 -15.03
N LEU A 215 27.63 13.90 -14.16
CA LEU A 215 26.58 12.98 -14.57
C LEU A 215 25.63 13.69 -15.56
N GLU A 216 25.48 13.20 -16.78
CA GLU A 216 24.52 13.77 -17.73
C GLU A 216 23.10 13.39 -17.29
N VAL A 217 22.44 14.31 -16.58
CA VAL A 217 21.09 14.15 -16.02
C VAL A 217 20.43 15.51 -15.84
N ASP A 218 19.16 15.60 -16.21
CA ASP A 218 18.26 16.74 -16.03
C ASP A 218 16.93 16.28 -15.41
N GLU A 219 16.05 17.24 -15.11
CA GLU A 219 14.72 16.99 -14.52
C GLU A 219 13.80 16.11 -15.39
N ASP A 220 14.02 16.07 -16.70
CA ASP A 220 13.25 15.26 -17.65
C ASP A 220 13.79 13.83 -17.79
N SER A 221 14.97 13.55 -17.23
CA SER A 221 15.58 12.22 -17.29
C SER A 221 14.80 11.18 -16.46
N VAL A 222 14.89 9.90 -16.86
CA VAL A 222 14.34 8.76 -16.10
C VAL A 222 15.49 8.01 -15.44
N LEU A 223 15.52 7.97 -14.11
CA LEU A 223 16.54 7.20 -13.38
C LEU A 223 16.16 5.71 -13.41
N VAL A 224 17.10 4.85 -13.78
CA VAL A 224 16.87 3.39 -13.87
C VAL A 224 17.92 2.66 -13.06
N LEU A 225 17.51 1.88 -12.06
CA LEU A 225 18.39 1.07 -11.22
C LEU A 225 18.10 -0.42 -11.43
N LYS A 226 19.13 -1.16 -11.85
CA LYS A 226 19.07 -2.60 -12.09
C LYS A 226 19.63 -3.39 -10.91
N ASN A 227 19.47 -4.71 -10.96
CA ASN A 227 20.08 -5.67 -10.06
C ASN A 227 19.75 -5.43 -8.58
N VAL A 228 18.60 -4.83 -8.30
CA VAL A 228 18.08 -4.63 -6.95
C VAL A 228 16.87 -5.53 -6.64
N GLY A 229 16.58 -6.50 -7.53
CA GLY A 229 15.53 -7.49 -7.34
C GLY A 229 15.85 -8.65 -6.39
N PRO A 230 14.95 -9.67 -6.28
CA PRO A 230 15.11 -10.79 -5.36
C PRO A 230 16.41 -11.59 -5.51
N LYS A 231 16.89 -11.73 -6.75
CA LYS A 231 18.14 -12.44 -7.06
C LYS A 231 19.31 -11.50 -7.31
N GLY A 232 19.06 -10.36 -7.96
CA GLY A 232 20.09 -9.38 -8.31
C GLY A 232 20.78 -8.84 -7.06
N TYR A 233 20.00 -8.42 -6.06
CA TYR A 233 20.58 -7.73 -4.91
C TYR A 233 21.40 -8.60 -3.96
N PRO A 234 20.92 -9.72 -3.35
CA PRO A 234 19.62 -10.42 -3.30
C PRO A 234 18.65 -9.98 -2.18
N GLY A 235 17.41 -10.48 -2.20
CA GLY A 235 16.40 -10.21 -1.16
C GLY A 235 15.51 -8.99 -1.43
N MET A 236 15.72 -8.30 -2.55
CA MET A 236 14.88 -7.19 -3.03
C MET A 236 14.73 -6.07 -1.97
N PRO A 237 15.80 -5.32 -1.63
CA PRO A 237 15.75 -4.28 -0.61
C PRO A 237 14.90 -3.08 -1.04
N GLU A 238 14.65 -2.18 -0.08
CA GLU A 238 13.89 -0.95 -0.28
C GLU A 238 14.78 0.20 -0.78
N VAL A 239 15.27 0.07 -2.02
CA VAL A 239 16.18 1.03 -2.66
C VAL A 239 15.63 1.63 -3.96
N GLY A 240 14.42 1.24 -4.38
CA GLY A 240 13.79 1.72 -5.60
C GLY A 240 13.43 3.21 -5.56
N ASN A 241 13.20 3.77 -4.36
CA ASN A 241 13.01 5.21 -4.14
C ASN A 241 14.35 5.97 -4.17
N MET A 242 15.08 5.86 -5.28
CA MET A 242 16.35 6.56 -5.51
C MET A 242 16.24 8.05 -5.13
N GLY A 243 17.26 8.54 -4.43
CA GLY A 243 17.46 9.96 -4.20
C GLY A 243 17.76 10.67 -5.52
N LEU A 244 17.31 11.91 -5.63
CA LEU A 244 17.59 12.73 -6.81
C LEU A 244 19.02 13.30 -6.72
N PRO A 245 19.68 13.55 -7.87
CA PRO A 245 20.98 14.23 -7.89
C PRO A 245 20.96 15.53 -7.10
N LYS A 246 21.96 15.77 -6.24
CA LYS A 246 22.05 17.00 -5.43
C LYS A 246 21.89 18.28 -6.26
N LYS A 247 22.49 18.33 -7.45
CA LYS A 247 22.40 19.48 -8.37
C LYS A 247 20.98 19.79 -8.87
N LEU A 248 20.09 18.80 -8.93
CA LEU A 248 18.68 18.99 -9.30
C LEU A 248 17.86 19.41 -8.07
N LEU A 249 18.15 18.83 -6.90
CA LEU A 249 17.54 19.26 -5.64
C LEU A 249 17.82 20.74 -5.33
N GLU A 250 19.04 21.22 -5.62
CA GLU A 250 19.44 22.63 -5.47
C GLU A 250 18.70 23.57 -6.43
N LYS A 251 18.25 23.08 -7.59
CA LYS A 251 17.38 23.81 -8.52
C LYS A 251 15.91 23.81 -8.11
N GLY A 252 15.56 23.10 -7.02
CA GLY A 252 14.18 22.99 -6.55
C GLY A 252 13.40 21.82 -7.13
N VAL A 253 14.04 20.92 -7.89
CA VAL A 253 13.42 19.65 -8.30
C VAL A 253 13.15 18.81 -7.06
N ARG A 254 11.97 18.20 -6.99
CA ARG A 254 11.53 17.40 -5.84
C ARG A 254 11.04 16.00 -6.22
N ASP A 255 10.70 15.79 -7.49
CA ASP A 255 10.35 14.48 -8.01
C ASP A 255 10.92 14.29 -9.42
N MET A 256 11.18 13.04 -9.77
CA MET A 256 11.58 12.56 -11.10
C MET A 256 11.09 11.12 -11.25
N VAL A 257 10.86 10.70 -12.49
CA VAL A 257 10.50 9.31 -12.78
C VAL A 257 11.70 8.40 -12.49
N ARG A 258 11.45 7.37 -11.69
CA ARG A 258 12.43 6.40 -11.23
C ARG A 258 11.91 5.00 -11.48
N ILE A 259 12.75 4.11 -12.00
CA ILE A 259 12.39 2.72 -12.32
C ILE A 259 13.42 1.79 -11.70
N SER A 260 12.98 0.73 -11.02
CA SER A 260 13.89 -0.33 -10.57
C SER A 260 13.24 -1.71 -10.55
N ASP A 261 14.05 -2.77 -10.44
CA ASP A 261 13.58 -4.12 -10.12
C ASP A 261 13.48 -4.37 -8.60
N GLY A 262 13.55 -3.31 -7.78
CA GLY A 262 13.58 -3.35 -6.31
C GLY A 262 12.24 -3.05 -5.66
N ARG A 263 12.24 -2.79 -4.34
CA ARG A 263 11.08 -2.30 -3.60
C ARG A 263 11.33 -0.88 -3.10
N MET A 264 10.31 -0.27 -2.53
CA MET A 264 10.43 0.97 -1.77
C MET A 264 9.70 0.85 -0.43
N SER A 265 10.10 1.67 0.54
CA SER A 265 9.36 1.78 1.80
C SER A 265 7.92 2.21 1.53
N GLY A 266 6.97 1.71 2.33
CA GLY A 266 5.59 2.22 2.34
C GLY A 266 5.49 3.72 2.65
N THR A 267 6.51 4.26 3.34
CA THR A 267 6.61 5.69 3.69
C THR A 267 7.26 6.54 2.59
N ALA A 268 7.63 5.95 1.44
CA ALA A 268 8.23 6.68 0.34
C ALA A 268 7.19 7.49 -0.47
N TYR A 269 7.68 8.56 -1.08
CA TYR A 269 6.94 9.43 -2.01
C TYR A 269 7.66 9.54 -3.37
N GLY A 270 6.90 10.03 -4.34
CA GLY A 270 7.33 10.39 -5.68
C GLY A 270 6.97 9.36 -6.73
N THR A 271 7.29 9.70 -7.97
CA THR A 271 6.90 8.96 -9.17
C THR A 271 7.87 7.80 -9.42
N VAL A 272 7.66 6.71 -8.68
CA VAL A 272 8.55 5.54 -8.63
C VAL A 272 7.82 4.28 -9.13
N VAL A 273 8.47 3.59 -10.07
CA VAL A 273 8.10 2.29 -10.65
C VAL A 273 9.02 1.20 -10.14
#